data_AF-A0A816DT41-F1
#
_entry.id   AF-A0A816DT41-F1
#
_cell.length_a   1.000
_cell.length_b   1.000
_cell.length_c   1.000
_cell.angle_alpha   90.00
_cell.angle_beta   90.00
_cell.angle_gamma   90.00
#
_symmetry.space_group_name_H-M   'P 1'
#
loop_
_entity.id
_entity.type
_entity.pdbx_description
1 polymer ?
#
loop_
_entity_poly.entity_id
_entity_poly.type
_entity_poly.pdbx_seq_one_letter_code
_entity_poly.pdbx_strand_id
1 'polypeptide(L)'
;MFEKALDLFEQIHLSLTNVIYAIAFNCCAKLCNDRAMKIGKELLAKMPENYRNDNITTNSAIDMLMKFGDVESAERIFRSIKAKDIITYGAMVKGYVGNETFEKALDLFEK
;
A
#
# COMPACT_ATOMS: atom_id res chain seq x y z
N MET A 1 10.23 3.98 -17.39
CA MET A 1 9.54 2.67 -17.44
C MET A 1 8.31 2.65 -16.56
N PHE A 2 8.40 3.06 -15.29
CA PHE A 2 7.26 3.10 -14.35
C PHE A 2 6.21 4.18 -14.66
N GLU A 3 6.57 5.34 -15.22
CA GLU A 3 5.57 6.36 -15.62
C GLU A 3 4.63 5.88 -16.72
N LYS A 4 5.14 5.16 -17.73
CA LYS A 4 4.31 4.54 -18.77
C LYS A 4 3.32 3.53 -18.18
N ALA A 5 3.67 2.88 -17.07
CA ALA A 5 2.77 1.99 -16.36
C ALA A 5 1.64 2.77 -15.65
N LEU A 6 1.94 3.96 -15.11
CA LEU A 6 0.91 4.84 -14.55
C LEU A 6 -0.09 5.31 -15.62
N ASP A 7 0.41 5.72 -16.79
CA ASP A 7 -0.46 6.13 -17.91
C ASP A 7 -1.39 4.98 -18.34
N LEU A 8 -0.90 3.74 -18.32
CA LEU A 8 -1.70 2.56 -18.61
C LEU A 8 -2.77 2.31 -17.53
N PHE A 9 -2.44 2.49 -16.24
CA PHE A 9 -3.42 2.34 -15.16
C PHE A 9 -4.52 3.40 -15.19
N GLU A 10 -4.23 4.63 -15.65
CA GLU A 10 -5.23 5.68 -15.83
C GLU A 10 -6.23 5.34 -16.97
N GLN A 11 -5.79 4.63 -18.01
CA GLN A 11 -6.62 4.30 -19.18
C GLN A 11 -7.44 3.02 -19.02
N ILE A 12 -7.09 2.14 -18.09
CA ILE A 12 -7.81 0.87 -17.91
C ILE A 12 -9.10 1.09 -17.11
N HIS A 13 -10.24 1.05 -17.83
CA HIS A 13 -11.60 1.01 -17.27
C HIS A 13 -12.09 -0.41 -16.88
N LEU A 14 -11.24 -1.43 -17.02
CA LEU A 14 -11.59 -2.83 -16.74
C LEU A 14 -11.39 -3.18 -15.27
N SER A 15 -12.12 -4.18 -14.77
CA SER A 15 -12.00 -4.70 -13.40
C SER A 15 -10.56 -5.17 -13.16
N LEU A 16 -9.74 -4.31 -12.57
CA LEU A 16 -8.36 -4.65 -12.20
C LEU A 16 -8.42 -5.88 -11.28
N THR A 17 -7.57 -6.87 -11.54
CA THR A 17 -7.40 -7.99 -10.62
C THR A 17 -6.60 -7.51 -9.39
N ASN A 18 -6.70 -8.24 -8.28
CA ASN A 18 -5.87 -8.01 -7.09
C ASN A 18 -4.38 -7.87 -7.43
N VAL A 19 -3.86 -8.72 -8.32
CA VAL A 19 -2.46 -8.68 -8.78
C VAL A 19 -2.11 -7.34 -9.45
N ILE A 20 -3.00 -6.77 -10.26
CA ILE A 20 -2.74 -5.48 -10.92
C ILE A 20 -2.74 -4.34 -9.90
N TYR A 21 -3.62 -4.37 -8.89
CA TYR A 21 -3.57 -3.41 -7.78
C TYR A 21 -2.23 -3.48 -7.04
N ALA A 22 -1.76 -4.68 -6.69
CA ALA A 22 -0.47 -4.86 -6.01
C ALA A 22 0.70 -4.29 -6.83
N ILE A 23 0.73 -4.58 -8.14
CA ILE A 23 1.75 -4.06 -9.05
C ILE A 23 1.68 -2.53 -9.12
N ALA A 24 0.47 -1.97 -9.27
CA ALA A 24 0.28 -0.53 -9.35
C ALA A 24 0.74 0.19 -8.08
N PHE A 25 0.42 -0.34 -6.89
CA PHE A 25 0.90 0.20 -5.63
C PHE A 25 2.42 0.12 -5.51
N ASN A 26 3.04 -1.00 -5.87
CA ASN A 26 4.50 -1.12 -5.88
C ASN A 26 5.17 -0.15 -6.87
N CYS A 27 4.56 0.09 -8.03
CA CYS A 27 5.01 1.11 -8.98
C CYS A 27 4.92 2.52 -8.37
N CYS A 28 3.80 2.86 -7.73
CA CYS A 28 3.62 4.15 -7.07
C CYS A 28 4.65 4.34 -5.94
N ALA A 29 4.83 3.30 -5.12
CA ALA A 29 5.81 3.21 -4.05
C ALA A 29 7.26 3.31 -4.52
N LYS A 30 7.54 3.10 -5.82
CA LYS A 30 8.90 3.22 -6.37
C LYS A 30 9.14 4.58 -7.02
N LEU A 31 8.09 5.20 -7.55
CA LEU A 31 8.17 6.52 -8.16
C LEU A 31 8.27 7.64 -7.13
N CYS A 32 7.63 7.50 -5.97
CA CYS A 32 7.71 8.44 -4.83
C CYS A 32 7.55 9.92 -5.25
N ASN A 33 6.55 10.22 -6.08
CA ASN A 33 6.18 11.58 -6.47
C ASN A 33 4.68 11.84 -6.27
N ASP A 34 4.27 13.10 -6.27
CA ASP A 34 2.89 13.50 -5.98
C ASP A 34 1.86 12.87 -6.95
N ARG A 35 2.24 12.69 -8.21
CA ARG A 35 1.40 12.03 -9.21
C ARG A 35 1.12 10.57 -8.82
N ALA A 36 2.14 9.83 -8.45
CA ALA A 36 2.02 8.45 -8.00
C ALA A 36 1.19 8.34 -6.71
N MET A 37 1.31 9.29 -5.78
CA MET A 37 0.48 9.34 -4.57
C MET A 37 -1.00 9.51 -4.92
N LYS A 38 -1.32 10.42 -5.84
CA LYS A 38 -2.69 10.68 -6.29
C LYS A 38 -3.31 9.42 -6.91
N ILE A 39 -2.60 8.80 -7.86
CA ILE A 39 -3.06 7.56 -8.52
C ILE A 39 -3.24 6.43 -7.51
N GLY A 40 -2.28 6.25 -6.59
CA GLY A 40 -2.35 5.25 -5.54
C GLY A 40 -3.60 5.41 -4.65
N LYS A 41 -3.96 6.64 -4.27
CA LYS A 41 -5.18 6.92 -3.50
C LYS A 41 -6.45 6.66 -4.30
N GLU A 42 -6.49 7.03 -5.58
CA GLU A 42 -7.63 6.72 -6.44
C GLU A 42 -7.83 5.21 -6.63
N LEU A 43 -6.75 4.46 -6.79
CA LEU A 43 -6.80 3.00 -6.84
C LEU A 43 -7.32 2.42 -5.54
N LEU A 44 -6.84 2.89 -4.38
CA LEU A 44 -7.34 2.47 -3.07
C LEU A 44 -8.85 2.74 -2.89
N ALA A 45 -9.34 3.88 -3.37
CA ALA A 45 -10.76 4.22 -3.31
C ALA A 45 -11.63 3.34 -4.21
N LYS A 46 -11.10 2.91 -5.37
CA LYS A 46 -11.79 2.03 -6.33
C LYS A 46 -11.62 0.55 -6.01
N MET A 47 -10.74 0.18 -5.07
CA MET A 47 -10.39 -1.20 -4.79
C MET A 47 -11.61 -1.99 -4.26
N PRO A 48 -11.97 -3.11 -4.91
CA PRO A 48 -13.05 -3.98 -4.44
C PRO A 48 -12.84 -4.50 -3.02
N GLU A 49 -13.92 -4.62 -2.26
CA GLU A 49 -13.88 -5.02 -0.85
C GLU A 49 -13.26 -6.41 -0.64
N ASN A 50 -13.48 -7.34 -1.59
CA ASN A 50 -12.89 -8.67 -1.53
C ASN A 50 -11.36 -8.66 -1.61
N TYR A 51 -10.74 -7.64 -2.24
CA TYR A 51 -9.28 -7.53 -2.32
C TYR A 51 -8.66 -6.97 -1.03
N ARG A 52 -9.46 -6.45 -0.09
CA ARG A 52 -8.96 -6.07 1.24
C ARG A 52 -8.55 -7.27 2.11
N ASN A 53 -8.92 -8.49 1.71
CA ASN A 53 -8.47 -9.72 2.35
C ASN A 53 -7.30 -10.38 1.63
N ASP A 54 -6.83 -9.81 0.51
CA ASP A 54 -5.66 -10.29 -0.22
C ASP A 54 -4.41 -9.62 0.34
N ASN A 55 -3.65 -10.35 1.15
CA ASN A 55 -2.47 -9.81 1.84
C ASN A 55 -1.44 -9.22 0.88
N ILE A 56 -1.30 -9.79 -0.34
CA ILE A 56 -0.37 -9.25 -1.35
C ILE A 56 -0.78 -7.82 -1.72
N THR A 57 -2.04 -7.62 -2.07
CA THR A 57 -2.58 -6.31 -2.45
C THR A 57 -2.51 -5.32 -1.30
N THR A 58 -2.94 -5.71 -0.09
CA THR A 58 -2.94 -4.81 1.06
C THR A 58 -1.54 -4.48 1.56
N ASN A 59 -0.60 -5.42 1.53
CA ASN A 59 0.79 -5.17 1.92
C ASN A 59 1.48 -4.21 0.94
N SER A 60 1.22 -4.35 -0.37
CA SER A 60 1.70 -3.38 -1.37
C SER A 60 1.09 -2.00 -1.18
N ALA A 61 -0.20 -1.89 -0.84
CA ALA A 61 -0.82 -0.62 -0.48
C ALA A 61 -0.20 0.01 0.78
N ILE A 62 0.08 -0.79 1.82
CA ILE A 62 0.75 -0.34 3.05
C ILE A 62 2.15 0.19 2.73
N ASP A 63 2.99 -0.54 1.99
CA ASP A 63 4.34 -0.08 1.61
C ASP A 63 4.28 1.24 0.82
N MET A 64 3.31 1.35 -0.09
CA MET A 64 3.08 2.60 -0.84
C MET A 64 2.75 3.76 0.09
N LEU A 65 1.74 3.62 0.95
CA LEU A 65 1.31 4.70 1.86
C LEU A 65 2.43 5.11 2.82
N MET A 66 3.15 4.14 3.38
CA MET A 66 4.28 4.40 4.28
C MET A 66 5.39 5.18 3.56
N LYS A 67 5.70 4.88 2.30
CA LYS A 67 6.71 5.65 1.55
C LYS A 67 6.28 7.07 1.19
N PHE A 68 4.98 7.34 1.15
CA PHE A 68 4.44 8.70 1.01
C PHE A 68 4.21 9.39 2.35
N GLY A 69 4.59 8.76 3.47
CA GLY A 69 4.38 9.31 4.82
C GLY A 69 2.93 9.33 5.31
N ASP A 70 2.01 8.67 4.60
CA ASP A 70 0.59 8.56 5.00
C ASP A 70 0.42 7.40 6.00
N VAL A 71 1.08 7.52 7.14
CA VAL A 71 1.13 6.50 8.20
C VAL A 71 -0.28 6.17 8.72
N GLU A 72 -1.13 7.18 8.89
CA GLU A 72 -2.50 6.99 9.38
C GLU A 72 -3.32 6.09 8.44
N SER A 73 -3.25 6.32 7.12
CA SER A 73 -3.95 5.49 6.15
C SER A 73 -3.39 4.07 6.10
N ALA A 74 -2.07 3.91 6.19
CA ALA A 74 -1.44 2.59 6.24
C ALA A 74 -1.94 1.79 7.45
N GLU A 75 -2.01 2.42 8.63
CA GLU A 75 -2.54 1.79 9.83
C GLU A 75 -4.02 1.42 9.73
N ARG A 76 -4.85 2.24 9.05
CA ARG A 76 -6.26 1.90 8.81
C ARG A 76 -6.39 0.63 7.98
N ILE A 77 -5.59 0.50 6.91
CA ILE A 77 -5.57 -0.72 6.08
C ILE A 77 -5.09 -1.90 6.93
N PHE A 78 -3.99 -1.74 7.66
CA PHE A 78 -3.47 -2.78 8.55
C PHE A 78 -4.54 -3.28 9.53
N ARG A 79 -5.27 -2.37 10.19
CA ARG A 79 -6.35 -2.72 11.12
C ARG A 79 -7.50 -3.46 10.42
N SER A 80 -7.80 -3.16 9.15
CA SER A 80 -8.86 -3.86 8.40
C SER A 80 -8.53 -5.29 7.95
N ILE A 81 -7.25 -5.67 7.89
CA ILE A 81 -6.84 -7.02 7.47
C ILE A 81 -7.24 -8.04 8.54
N LYS A 82 -8.10 -9.00 8.19
CA LYS A 82 -8.58 -10.04 9.12
C LYS A 82 -7.49 -11.03 9.53
N ALA A 83 -6.68 -11.48 8.59
CA ALA A 83 -5.63 -12.48 8.80
C ALA A 83 -4.28 -11.93 8.33
N LYS A 84 -3.59 -11.23 9.24
CA LYS A 84 -2.28 -10.63 8.98
C LYS A 84 -1.22 -11.73 8.97
N ASP A 85 -0.30 -11.69 8.01
CA ASP A 85 0.87 -12.56 7.98
C ASP A 85 2.14 -11.81 8.40
N ILE A 86 3.26 -12.54 8.51
CA ILE A 86 4.56 -11.98 8.88
C ILE A 86 5.02 -10.86 7.94
N ILE A 87 4.59 -10.90 6.66
CA ILE A 87 4.92 -9.86 5.69
C ILE A 87 4.12 -8.59 6.00
N THR A 88 2.86 -8.72 6.40
CA THR A 88 2.01 -7.59 6.82
C THR A 88 2.61 -6.85 8.03
N TYR A 89 3.05 -7.58 9.06
CA TYR A 89 3.74 -6.98 10.22
C TYR A 89 5.08 -6.36 9.82
N GLY A 90 5.87 -7.07 9.02
CA GLY A 90 7.16 -6.57 8.53
C GLY A 90 7.04 -5.27 7.72
N ALA A 91 5.98 -5.15 6.89
CA ALA A 91 5.69 -3.93 6.13
C ALA A 91 5.40 -2.74 7.06
N MET A 92 4.64 -2.95 8.14
CA MET A 92 4.34 -1.90 9.12
C MET A 92 5.58 -1.47 9.90
N VAL A 93 6.37 -2.43 10.43
CA VAL A 93 7.60 -2.13 11.19
C VAL A 93 8.59 -1.35 10.31
N LYS A 94 8.85 -1.83 9.08
CA LYS A 94 9.68 -1.14 8.10
C LYS A 94 9.16 0.26 7.82
N GLY A 95 7.84 0.41 7.65
CA GLY A 95 7.19 1.69 7.39
C GLY A 95 7.33 2.68 8.53
N TYR A 96 7.13 2.24 9.77
CA TYR A 96 7.30 3.08 10.97
C TYR A 96 8.73 3.57 11.14
N VAL A 97 9.72 2.68 10.96
CA VAL A 97 11.15 3.03 10.99
C VAL A 97 11.47 4.08 9.91
N GLY A 98 10.96 3.89 8.69
CA GLY A 98 11.17 4.83 7.58
C GLY A 98 10.48 6.19 7.76
N ASN A 99 9.51 6.29 8.66
CA ASN A 99 8.79 7.52 9.02
C ASN A 99 9.17 8.04 10.41
N GLU A 100 10.28 7.56 10.98
CA GLU A 100 10.81 8.03 12.27
C GLU A 100 9.82 7.90 13.44
N THR A 101 8.91 6.92 13.38
CA THR A 101 7.92 6.61 14.43
C THR A 101 8.32 5.34 15.17
N PHE A 102 9.51 5.35 15.76
CA PHE A 102 10.17 4.16 16.30
C PHE A 102 9.41 3.50 17.44
N GLU A 103 8.72 4.27 18.28
CA GLU A 103 7.93 3.76 19.39
C GLU A 103 6.83 2.81 18.87
N LYS A 104 6.14 3.20 17.79
CA LYS A 104 5.12 2.36 17.16
C LYS A 104 5.72 1.10 16.53
N ALA A 105 6.95 1.18 16.03
CA ALA A 105 7.65 0.02 15.49
C ALA A 105 7.96 -1.00 16.58
N LEU A 106 8.44 -0.55 17.75
CA LEU A 106 8.72 -1.40 18.91
C LEU A 106 7.45 -2.00 19.48
N ASP A 107 6.41 -1.19 19.70
CA ASP A 107 5.10 -1.64 20.19
C ASP A 107 4.48 -2.74 19.31
N LEU A 108 4.76 -2.71 18.00
CA LEU A 108 4.26 -3.71 17.07
C LEU A 108 5.17 -4.95 17.01
N PHE A 109 6.48 -4.80 17.19
CA PHE A 109 7.44 -5.90 17.18
C PHE A 109 7.37 -6.76 18.45
N GLU A 110 6.96 -6.18 19.57
CA GLU A 110 6.83 -6.86 20.86
C GLU A 110 5.51 -7.64 21.03
N LYS A 111 4.59 -7.56 20.06
CA LYS A 111 3.31 -8.29 20.03
C LYS A 111 3.40 -9.60 19.26
#